data_AF-A0A538NH96-F1
#
_entry.id   AF-A0A538NH96-F1
#
_cell.length_a   1.000
_cell.length_b   1.000
_cell.length_c   1.000
_cell.angle_alpha   90.00
_cell.angle_beta   90.00
_cell.angle_gamma   90.00
#
_symmetry.space_group_name_H-M   'P 1'
#
loop_
_entity.id
_entity.type
_entity.pdbx_description
1 polymer ?
#
loop_
_entity_poly.entity_id
_entity_poly.type
_entity_poly.pdbx_seq_one_letter_code
_entity_poly.pdbx_strand_id
1 'polypeptide(L)'
;MSLTTPESVWNLQQSLQAKAKANPALRFYSLYDKIYRRDVLAFAWQRCRFNGGCAGVDGQTFEQIESAGLRAWLDQLTEELKGKTYRPQAVRRVFIPKADGKQRPLGISTIKDRVVQMAAVIVLEPIFEADLPDEQYAYRSNRSAHDAIRRVHGLINRGHRSVVDADLSGYFDSIPHHELIKSVARRVSDGAMLRLIRQWLEMPVEETDERGNKRRTTVNKDSGRGTPQGSPISPLMANLYMRRFILGWKQQGWEKRLGAHIVNYADDFVILCRGPAQGARERMQKIMGVLKLTVNEKKTKTCRLPEESFDFLGYTIGRCYSTRTGRVYLGTRPAKKRIVRICEEVSEATRRSTLGQKTEEMVVELNRKLRGWANYFCLGPVSKAYRAVDSHTRYRLRQWLCGKHKAAGAGTGEYPDEYLYEKLGLIRLEKLTANLPWAKT
;
A
#
# COMPACT_ATOMS: atom_id res chain seq x y z
N MET A 1 9.42 -14.91 3.86
CA MET A 1 10.14 -14.84 5.16
C MET A 1 10.29 -13.37 5.50
N SER A 2 9.93 -12.95 6.71
CA SER A 2 10.17 -11.57 7.17
C SER A 2 11.64 -11.44 7.56
N LEU A 3 12.28 -10.33 7.24
CA LEU A 3 13.60 -10.02 7.80
C LEU A 3 13.48 -9.85 9.32
N THR A 4 14.33 -10.51 10.07
CA THR A 4 14.42 -10.33 11.52
C THR A 4 15.18 -9.05 11.82
N THR A 5 14.60 -8.17 12.66
CA THR A 5 15.27 -6.95 13.09
C THR A 5 16.44 -7.30 14.02
N PRO A 6 17.66 -6.80 13.76
CA PRO A 6 18.79 -6.99 14.67
C PRO A 6 18.47 -6.47 16.08
N GLU A 7 18.94 -7.16 17.11
CA GLU A 7 18.64 -6.83 18.51
C GLU A 7 18.99 -5.38 18.87
N SER A 8 20.15 -4.89 18.42
CA SER A 8 20.59 -3.52 18.67
C SER A 8 19.68 -2.46 18.05
N VAL A 9 19.11 -2.75 16.88
CA VAL A 9 18.15 -1.89 16.19
C VAL A 9 16.78 -2.01 16.86
N TRP A 10 16.36 -3.21 17.24
CA TRP A 10 15.12 -3.44 17.97
C TRP A 10 15.12 -2.67 19.30
N ASN A 11 16.20 -2.77 20.09
CA ASN A 11 16.37 -2.03 21.34
C ASN A 11 16.28 -0.51 21.15
N LEU A 12 16.90 0.02 20.08
CA LEU A 12 16.77 1.43 19.70
C LEU A 12 15.29 1.80 19.44
N GLN A 13 14.59 0.99 18.65
CA GLN A 13 13.19 1.24 18.29
C GLN A 13 12.27 1.18 19.52
N GLN A 14 12.43 0.18 20.39
CA GLN A 14 11.66 0.05 21.63
C GLN A 14 11.89 1.25 22.56
N SER A 15 13.15 1.66 22.75
CA SER A 15 13.49 2.82 23.57
C SER A 15 12.85 4.11 23.05
N LEU A 16 12.94 4.36 21.74
CA LEU A 16 12.32 5.53 21.12
C LEU A 16 10.80 5.51 21.25
N GLN A 17 10.16 4.36 21.01
CA GLN A 17 8.71 4.21 21.12
C GLN A 17 8.22 4.37 22.57
N ALA A 18 8.89 3.74 23.53
CA ALA A 18 8.55 3.84 24.95
C ALA A 18 8.65 5.29 25.42
N LYS A 19 9.74 5.99 25.06
CA LYS A 19 9.93 7.40 25.39
C LYS A 19 8.88 8.29 24.73
N ALA A 20 8.51 8.00 23.47
CA ALA A 20 7.50 8.75 22.72
C ALA A 20 6.11 8.63 23.37
N LYS A 21 5.73 7.41 23.80
CA LYS A 21 4.48 7.14 24.51
C LYS A 21 4.44 7.79 25.89
N ALA A 22 5.53 7.67 26.66
CA ALA A 22 5.61 8.25 28.00
C ALA A 22 5.58 9.78 27.99
N ASN A 23 6.10 10.42 26.93
CA ASN A 23 6.22 11.87 26.85
C ASN A 23 5.61 12.43 25.54
N PRO A 24 4.29 12.65 25.47
CA PRO A 24 3.62 13.14 24.26
C PRO A 24 4.06 14.53 23.79
N ALA A 25 4.58 15.36 24.69
CA ALA A 25 5.09 16.71 24.38
C ALA A 25 6.58 16.73 23.99
N LEU A 26 7.32 15.63 24.18
CA LEU A 26 8.75 15.59 23.92
C LEU A 26 9.06 15.81 22.43
N ARG A 27 10.07 16.66 22.18
CA ARG A 27 10.70 16.82 20.88
C ARG A 27 12.06 16.13 20.91
N PHE A 28 12.20 15.08 20.12
CA PHE A 28 13.41 14.28 20.00
C PHE A 28 14.50 15.07 19.27
N TYR A 29 15.65 15.17 19.92
CA TYR A 29 16.91 15.70 19.40
C TYR A 29 17.90 14.56 19.20
N SER A 30 19.00 14.81 18.49
CA SER A 30 20.08 13.83 18.22
C SER A 30 19.55 12.50 17.68
N LEU A 31 18.80 12.59 16.58
CA LEU A 31 18.30 11.46 15.80
C LEU A 31 19.13 11.21 14.55
N TYR A 32 19.73 12.26 13.98
CA TYR A 32 20.52 12.15 12.75
C TYR A 32 21.71 11.22 12.92
N ASP A 33 22.35 11.22 14.09
CA ASP A 33 23.45 10.30 14.39
C ASP A 33 23.04 8.83 14.47
N LYS A 34 21.76 8.56 14.72
CA LYS A 34 21.22 7.20 14.70
C LYS A 34 21.07 6.66 13.28
N ILE A 35 20.91 7.52 12.27
CA ILE A 35 20.81 7.10 10.86
C ILE A 35 22.11 6.44 10.42
N TYR A 36 23.27 7.05 10.73
CA TYR A 36 24.56 6.56 10.27
C TYR A 36 25.20 5.52 11.19
N ARG A 37 24.46 4.99 12.16
CA ARG A 37 24.94 3.82 12.90
C ARG A 37 25.08 2.66 11.93
N ARG A 38 26.19 1.92 12.04
CA ARG A 38 26.52 0.81 11.15
C ARG A 38 25.45 -0.27 11.12
N ASP A 39 24.88 -0.62 12.28
CA ASP A 39 23.80 -1.60 12.41
C ASP A 39 22.48 -1.11 11.75
N VAL A 40 22.15 0.17 11.89
CA VAL A 40 20.99 0.79 11.25
C VAL A 40 21.13 0.84 9.73
N LEU A 41 22.28 1.27 9.20
CA LEU A 41 22.53 1.29 7.75
C LEU A 41 22.56 -0.12 7.15
N ALA A 42 23.18 -1.08 7.84
CA ALA A 42 23.19 -2.48 7.38
C ALA A 42 21.78 -3.08 7.35
N PHE A 43 20.96 -2.83 8.38
CA PHE A 43 19.58 -3.30 8.38
C PHE A 43 18.73 -2.58 7.33
N ALA A 44 18.94 -1.27 7.14
CA ALA A 44 18.30 -0.51 6.07
C ALA A 44 18.63 -1.06 4.69
N TRP A 45 19.90 -1.40 4.44
CA TRP A 45 20.35 -2.10 3.24
C TRP A 45 19.60 -3.40 3.03
N GLN A 46 19.57 -4.28 4.04
CA GLN A 46 18.88 -5.57 3.95
C GLN A 46 17.39 -5.39 3.60
N ARG A 47 16.71 -4.43 4.23
CA ARG A 47 15.30 -4.10 3.90
C ARG A 47 15.14 -3.64 2.45
N CYS A 48 16.03 -2.77 1.96
CA CYS A 48 16.02 -2.32 0.57
C CYS A 48 16.30 -3.47 -0.41
N ARG A 49 17.28 -4.32 -0.11
CA ARG A 49 17.67 -5.49 -0.90
C ARG A 49 16.55 -6.52 -1.00
N PHE A 50 15.86 -6.78 0.11
CA PHE A 50 14.73 -7.71 0.17
C PHE A 50 13.52 -7.20 -0.60
N ASN A 51 13.24 -5.89 -0.53
CA ASN A 51 12.20 -5.26 -1.36
C ASN A 51 12.59 -5.27 -2.86
N GLY A 52 13.89 -5.30 -3.15
CA GLY A 52 14.45 -5.28 -4.49
C GLY A 52 14.16 -3.96 -5.22
N GLY A 53 13.89 -4.06 -6.51
CA GLY A 53 13.55 -2.93 -7.37
C GLY A 53 14.74 -2.38 -8.16
N CYS A 54 14.41 -1.78 -9.29
CA CYS A 54 15.37 -1.35 -10.31
C CYS A 54 16.32 -0.24 -9.81
N ALA A 55 17.42 -0.06 -10.54
CA ALA A 55 18.35 1.03 -10.33
C ALA A 55 17.69 2.42 -10.49
N GLY A 56 18.29 3.41 -9.82
CA GLY A 56 17.93 4.82 -9.94
C GLY A 56 18.52 5.45 -11.20
N VAL A 57 18.77 6.76 -11.15
CA VAL A 57 19.39 7.52 -12.26
C VAL A 57 20.87 7.19 -12.48
N ASP A 58 21.52 6.64 -11.45
CA ASP A 58 22.93 6.24 -11.44
C ASP A 58 23.19 4.86 -12.04
N GLY A 59 22.13 4.08 -12.33
CA GLY A 59 22.25 2.75 -12.90
C GLY A 59 22.84 1.67 -11.97
N GLN A 60 23.21 2.03 -10.74
CA GLN A 60 23.82 1.10 -9.79
C GLN A 60 22.81 0.06 -9.29
N THR A 61 23.17 -1.23 -9.39
CA THR A 61 22.37 -2.36 -8.90
C THR A 61 22.83 -2.86 -7.54
N PHE A 62 22.00 -3.67 -6.88
CA PHE A 62 22.36 -4.29 -5.60
C PHE A 62 23.54 -5.24 -5.77
N GLU A 63 23.54 -6.02 -6.85
CA GLU A 63 24.58 -6.99 -7.19
C GLU A 63 25.93 -6.32 -7.42
N GLN A 64 25.94 -5.15 -8.09
CA GLN A 64 27.16 -4.36 -8.31
C GLN A 64 27.76 -3.85 -6.99
N ILE A 65 26.93 -3.40 -6.06
CA ILE A 65 27.38 -2.95 -4.73
C ILE A 65 27.91 -4.14 -3.92
N GLU A 66 27.24 -5.28 -3.98
CA GLU A 66 27.67 -6.51 -3.32
C GLU A 66 29.04 -6.96 -3.86
N SER A 67 29.23 -6.98 -5.19
CA SER A 67 30.50 -7.35 -5.83
C SER A 67 31.64 -6.37 -5.57
N ALA A 68 31.34 -5.07 -5.46
CA ALA A 68 32.34 -4.03 -5.18
C ALA A 68 32.74 -3.95 -3.70
N GLY A 69 32.02 -4.65 -2.81
CA GLY A 69 32.29 -4.68 -1.38
C GLY A 69 31.29 -3.85 -0.58
N LEU A 70 30.19 -4.50 -0.15
CA LEU A 70 29.12 -3.88 0.63
C LEU A 70 29.62 -3.17 1.92
N ARG A 71 30.60 -3.75 2.62
CA ARG A 71 31.12 -3.16 3.86
C ARG A 71 31.76 -1.79 3.61
N ALA A 72 32.66 -1.70 2.63
CA ALA A 72 33.31 -0.45 2.26
C ALA A 72 32.28 0.59 1.77
N TRP A 73 31.26 0.15 1.02
CA TRP A 73 30.17 1.02 0.57
C TRP A 73 29.37 1.60 1.74
N LEU A 74 29.04 0.79 2.75
CA LEU A 74 28.35 1.26 3.97
C LEU A 74 29.23 2.18 4.83
N ASP A 75 30.53 1.90 4.90
CA ASP A 75 31.50 2.71 5.63
C ASP A 75 31.65 4.10 4.96
N GLN A 76 31.74 4.15 3.63
CA GLN A 76 31.72 5.41 2.88
C GLN A 76 30.42 6.20 3.11
N LEU A 77 29.27 5.54 3.04
CA LEU A 77 27.98 6.19 3.28
C LEU A 77 27.88 6.73 4.71
N THR A 78 28.46 6.03 5.68
CA THR A 78 28.56 6.48 7.08
C THR A 78 29.35 7.78 7.18
N GLU A 79 30.51 7.87 6.53
CA GLU A 79 31.34 9.07 6.54
C GLU A 79 30.69 10.24 5.78
N GLU A 80 30.00 9.98 4.65
CA GLU A 80 29.21 11.00 3.94
C GLU A 80 28.12 11.62 4.84
N LEU A 81 27.45 10.79 5.64
CA LEU A 81 26.41 11.24 6.57
C LEU A 81 27.01 11.96 7.78
N LYS A 82 28.05 11.42 8.42
CA LYS A 82 28.75 12.09 9.53
C LYS A 82 29.28 13.46 9.13
N GLY A 83 29.93 13.54 7.97
CA GLY A 83 30.46 14.77 7.39
C GLY A 83 29.40 15.70 6.80
N LYS A 84 28.12 15.29 6.75
CA LYS A 84 27.00 16.02 6.14
C LYS A 84 27.24 16.39 4.66
N THR A 85 28.05 15.60 3.97
CA THR A 85 28.36 15.75 2.54
C THR A 85 27.40 14.95 1.65
N TYR A 86 26.62 14.03 2.22
CA TYR A 86 25.54 13.35 1.51
C TYR A 86 24.59 14.33 0.81
N ARG A 87 24.36 14.10 -0.48
CA ARG A 87 23.39 14.80 -1.32
C ARG A 87 22.52 13.77 -2.05
N PRO A 88 21.19 13.85 -1.94
CA PRO A 88 20.32 12.96 -2.69
C PRO A 88 20.40 13.26 -4.19
N GLN A 89 20.30 12.20 -5.01
CA GLN A 89 20.31 12.35 -6.46
C GLN A 89 18.90 12.58 -7.02
N ALA A 90 18.77 12.72 -8.34
CA ALA A 90 17.45 12.81 -8.96
C ALA A 90 16.68 11.47 -8.82
N VAL A 91 15.36 11.53 -8.70
CA VAL A 91 14.50 10.35 -8.78
C VAL A 91 14.20 10.02 -10.25
N ARG A 92 14.38 8.76 -10.64
CA ARG A 92 14.07 8.30 -12.00
C ARG A 92 12.56 8.09 -12.14
N ARG A 93 11.92 8.75 -13.09
CA ARG A 93 10.49 8.59 -13.35
C ARG A 93 10.22 7.30 -14.12
N VAL A 94 9.22 6.55 -13.67
CA VAL A 94 8.65 5.40 -14.38
C VAL A 94 7.13 5.50 -14.35
N PHE A 95 6.48 5.19 -15.47
CA PHE A 95 5.03 5.22 -15.58
C PHE A 95 4.46 3.80 -15.47
N ILE A 96 3.54 3.61 -14.52
CA ILE A 96 2.80 2.35 -14.37
C ILE A 96 1.39 2.54 -14.93
N PRO A 97 0.94 1.71 -15.89
CA PRO A 97 -0.41 1.80 -16.43
C PRO A 97 -1.45 1.53 -15.33
N LYS A 98 -2.49 2.37 -15.27
CA LYS A 98 -3.69 2.13 -14.46
C LYS A 98 -4.77 1.49 -15.33
N ALA A 99 -5.71 0.81 -14.67
CA ALA A 99 -6.86 0.18 -15.33
C ALA A 99 -7.82 1.20 -16.00
N ASP A 100 -7.75 2.49 -15.64
CA ASP A 100 -8.54 3.56 -16.24
C ASP A 100 -7.85 4.20 -17.46
N GLY A 101 -6.79 3.58 -17.98
CA GLY A 101 -6.00 4.08 -19.12
C GLY A 101 -5.02 5.20 -18.77
N LYS A 102 -5.09 5.76 -17.56
CA LYS A 102 -4.12 6.78 -17.09
C LYS A 102 -2.82 6.11 -16.65
N GLN A 103 -1.74 6.89 -16.55
CA GLN A 103 -0.48 6.41 -15.99
C GLN A 103 -0.27 6.93 -14.57
N ARG A 104 0.27 6.09 -13.68
CA ARG A 104 0.75 6.49 -12.36
C ARG A 104 2.25 6.77 -12.46
N PRO A 105 2.69 8.02 -12.22
CA PRO A 105 4.10 8.32 -12.16
C PRO A 105 4.69 7.77 -10.84
N LEU A 106 5.75 6.97 -10.94
CA LEU A 106 6.56 6.48 -9.83
C LEU A 106 7.94 7.12 -9.92
N GLY A 107 8.53 7.52 -8.79
CA GLY A 107 9.91 7.96 -8.68
C GLY A 107 10.76 6.86 -8.04
N ILE A 108 11.78 6.40 -8.76
CA ILE A 108 12.75 5.42 -8.28
C ILE A 108 14.02 6.17 -7.87
N SER A 109 14.24 6.28 -6.57
CA SER A 109 15.49 6.83 -6.02
C SER A 109 16.66 5.86 -6.23
N THR A 110 17.88 6.38 -6.19
CA THR A 110 19.11 5.56 -6.18
C THR A 110 19.11 4.59 -5.00
N ILE A 111 19.88 3.49 -5.08
CA ILE A 111 19.97 2.55 -3.94
C ILE A 111 20.52 3.28 -2.71
N LYS A 112 21.54 4.13 -2.89
CA LYS A 112 22.08 4.98 -1.82
C LYS A 112 20.98 5.77 -1.11
N ASP A 113 20.16 6.50 -1.87
CA ASP A 113 19.08 7.30 -1.31
C ASP A 113 18.02 6.45 -0.62
N ARG A 114 17.66 5.29 -1.19
CA ARG A 114 16.70 4.36 -0.58
C ARG A 114 17.20 3.85 0.77
N VAL A 115 18.49 3.54 0.89
CA VAL A 115 19.11 3.05 2.13
C VAL A 115 19.08 4.13 3.21
N VAL A 116 19.48 5.37 2.89
CA VAL A 116 19.43 6.47 3.87
C VAL A 116 17.99 6.80 4.27
N GLN A 117 17.05 6.81 3.33
CA GLN A 117 15.63 7.00 3.62
C GLN A 117 15.08 5.88 4.51
N MET A 118 15.46 4.63 4.25
CA MET A 118 15.05 3.48 5.07
C MET A 118 15.67 3.54 6.47
N ALA A 119 16.93 3.96 6.61
CA ALA A 119 17.55 4.20 7.89
C ALA A 119 16.81 5.29 8.69
N ALA A 120 16.39 6.38 8.03
CA ALA A 120 15.53 7.38 8.65
C ALA A 120 14.16 6.81 9.07
N VAL A 121 13.54 5.95 8.26
CA VAL A 121 12.29 5.25 8.63
C VAL A 121 12.50 4.40 9.89
N ILE A 122 13.57 3.59 9.94
CA ILE A 122 13.89 2.75 11.11
C ILE A 122 13.96 3.57 12.40
N VAL A 123 14.53 4.78 12.34
CA VAL A 123 14.70 5.69 13.48
C VAL A 123 13.42 6.47 13.80
N LEU A 124 12.67 6.95 12.79
CA LEU A 124 11.54 7.86 12.99
C LEU A 124 10.21 7.15 13.20
N GLU A 125 10.01 5.98 12.59
CA GLU A 125 8.76 5.22 12.66
C GLU A 125 8.32 4.94 14.10
N PRO A 126 9.19 4.48 15.04
CA PRO A 126 8.76 4.20 16.42
C PRO A 126 8.25 5.44 17.17
N ILE A 127 8.79 6.63 16.84
CA ILE A 127 8.37 7.90 17.43
C ILE A 127 6.98 8.28 16.93
N PHE A 128 6.78 8.26 15.61
CA PHE A 128 5.52 8.67 15.01
C PHE A 128 4.41 7.63 15.19
N GLU A 129 4.73 6.34 15.24
CA GLU A 129 3.76 5.26 15.49
C GLU A 129 3.05 5.43 16.84
N ALA A 130 3.75 5.95 17.87
CA ALA A 130 3.16 6.28 19.16
C ALA A 130 2.08 7.39 19.07
N ASP A 131 2.16 8.24 18.06
CA ASP A 131 1.25 9.38 17.88
C ASP A 131 0.14 9.08 16.88
N LEU A 132 0.27 8.04 16.05
CA LEU A 132 -0.67 7.73 14.96
C LEU A 132 -2.01 7.20 15.51
N PRO A 133 -3.14 7.85 15.19
CA PRO A 133 -4.46 7.48 15.67
C PRO A 133 -4.90 6.10 15.17
N ASP A 134 -5.75 5.40 15.94
CA ASP A 134 -6.25 4.05 15.61
C ASP A 134 -7.07 3.98 14.31
N GLU A 135 -7.59 5.12 13.84
CA GLU A 135 -8.31 5.22 12.57
C GLU A 135 -7.42 5.05 11.34
N GLN A 136 -6.09 5.15 11.48
CA GLN A 136 -5.14 5.00 10.37
C GLN A 136 -4.55 3.58 10.32
N TYR A 137 -4.75 2.88 9.21
CA TYR A 137 -4.36 1.47 9.07
C TYR A 137 -3.21 1.25 8.08
N ALA A 138 -3.04 2.12 7.08
CA ALA A 138 -2.02 1.92 6.05
C ALA A 138 -0.60 2.10 6.59
N TYR A 139 0.36 1.36 6.03
CA TYR A 139 1.81 1.51 6.27
C TYR A 139 2.24 1.44 7.73
N ARG A 140 1.46 0.75 8.57
CA ARG A 140 1.78 0.56 9.99
C ARG A 140 2.05 -0.90 10.26
N SER A 141 3.07 -1.14 11.07
CA SER A 141 3.34 -2.48 11.58
C SER A 141 2.12 -3.00 12.36
N ASN A 142 1.75 -4.27 12.14
CA ASN A 142 0.59 -4.93 12.77
C ASN A 142 -0.80 -4.36 12.45
N ARG A 143 -0.93 -3.53 11.40
CA ARG A 143 -2.22 -3.10 10.84
C ARG A 143 -2.32 -3.58 9.40
N SER A 144 -3.49 -4.08 9.02
CA SER A 144 -3.76 -4.57 7.67
C SER A 144 -4.98 -3.89 7.04
N ALA A 145 -5.10 -4.00 5.72
CA ALA A 145 -6.33 -3.62 5.01
C ALA A 145 -7.55 -4.39 5.55
N HIS A 146 -7.36 -5.66 5.96
CA HIS A 146 -8.42 -6.45 6.56
C HIS A 146 -8.90 -5.86 7.89
N ASP A 147 -8.01 -5.30 8.71
CA ASP A 147 -8.40 -4.66 9.97
C ASP A 147 -9.25 -3.42 9.73
N ALA A 148 -8.91 -2.62 8.71
CA ALA A 148 -9.73 -1.49 8.28
C ALA A 148 -11.13 -1.96 7.84
N ILE A 149 -11.21 -3.01 7.03
CA ILE A 149 -12.50 -3.58 6.56
C ILE A 149 -13.32 -4.15 7.73
N ARG A 150 -12.69 -4.87 8.67
CA ARG A 150 -13.35 -5.37 9.88
C ARG A 150 -13.88 -4.23 10.74
N ARG A 151 -13.12 -3.13 10.86
CA ARG A 151 -13.57 -1.92 11.56
C ARG A 151 -14.82 -1.33 10.91
N VAL A 152 -14.82 -1.20 9.58
CA VAL A 152 -15.99 -0.74 8.81
C VAL A 152 -17.20 -1.65 9.06
N HIS A 153 -17.04 -2.97 8.96
CA HIS A 153 -18.11 -3.93 9.23
C HIS A 153 -18.68 -3.81 10.64
N GLY A 154 -17.82 -3.70 11.66
CA GLY A 154 -18.25 -3.51 13.05
C GLY A 154 -18.96 -2.18 13.30
N LEU A 155 -18.63 -1.12 12.56
CA LEU A 155 -19.34 0.17 12.64
C LEU A 155 -20.74 0.09 12.03
N ILE A 156 -20.87 -0.57 10.87
CA ILE A 156 -22.14 -0.81 10.18
C ILE A 156 -23.10 -1.61 11.06
N ASN A 157 -22.61 -2.67 11.72
CA ASN A 157 -23.42 -3.48 12.63
C ASN A 157 -23.90 -2.69 13.86
N ARG A 158 -23.16 -1.64 14.26
CA ARG A 158 -23.55 -0.71 15.33
C ARG A 158 -24.44 0.45 14.87
N GLY A 159 -24.96 0.37 13.64
CA GLY A 159 -25.93 1.34 13.10
C GLY A 159 -25.32 2.50 12.32
N HIS A 160 -24.00 2.51 12.06
CA HIS A 160 -23.37 3.56 11.25
C HIS A 160 -23.50 3.24 9.76
N ARG A 161 -24.68 3.47 9.20
CA ARG A 161 -25.08 2.99 7.87
C ARG A 161 -25.04 4.05 6.77
N SER A 162 -24.83 5.31 7.13
CA SER A 162 -24.63 6.39 6.15
C SER A 162 -23.13 6.62 5.99
N VAL A 163 -22.60 6.44 4.79
CA VAL A 163 -21.15 6.43 4.54
C VAL A 163 -20.78 7.54 3.56
N VAL A 164 -19.71 8.26 3.87
CA VAL A 164 -18.97 9.09 2.90
C VAL A 164 -17.81 8.25 2.39
N ASP A 165 -17.87 7.85 1.12
CA ASP A 165 -16.77 7.23 0.38
C ASP A 165 -15.92 8.35 -0.23
N ALA A 166 -14.71 8.58 0.28
CA ALA A 166 -13.90 9.75 -0.04
C ALA A 166 -12.59 9.37 -0.76
N ASP A 167 -12.33 10.08 -1.86
CA ASP A 167 -11.11 9.92 -2.68
C ASP A 167 -10.37 11.26 -2.74
N LEU A 168 -9.05 11.24 -2.50
CA LEU A 168 -8.20 12.42 -2.64
C LEU A 168 -7.54 12.48 -4.02
N SER A 169 -7.58 13.66 -4.64
CA SER A 169 -6.93 13.91 -5.93
C SER A 169 -5.42 14.07 -5.74
N GLY A 170 -4.63 13.11 -6.23
CA GLY A 170 -3.18 13.22 -6.27
C GLY A 170 -2.57 13.43 -4.88
N TYR A 171 -2.98 12.63 -3.89
CA TYR A 171 -2.63 12.87 -2.49
C TYR A 171 -1.13 13.07 -2.26
N PHE A 172 -0.30 12.10 -2.68
CA PHE A 172 1.15 12.19 -2.51
C PHE A 172 1.75 13.41 -3.21
N ASP A 173 1.24 13.79 -4.38
CA ASP A 173 1.76 14.91 -5.18
C ASP A 173 1.29 16.27 -4.64
N SER A 174 0.22 16.29 -3.84
CA SER A 174 -0.38 17.51 -3.32
C SER A 174 0.09 17.89 -1.91
N ILE A 175 0.80 17.04 -1.16
CA ILE A 175 1.20 17.35 0.22
C ILE A 175 2.13 18.59 0.26
N PRO A 176 1.77 19.68 0.94
CA PRO A 176 2.61 20.89 1.03
C PRO A 176 3.83 20.66 1.95
N HIS A 177 5.03 20.89 1.42
CA HIS A 177 6.30 20.61 2.11
C HIS A 177 6.43 21.35 3.44
N HIS A 178 6.13 22.64 3.46
CA HIS A 178 6.26 23.46 4.66
C HIS A 178 5.42 22.94 5.82
N GLU A 179 4.17 22.57 5.55
CA GLU A 179 3.25 22.07 6.57
C GLU A 179 3.57 20.62 6.97
N LEU A 180 4.09 19.81 6.05
CA LEU A 180 4.62 18.49 6.36
C LEU A 180 5.83 18.58 7.30
N ILE A 181 6.81 19.43 6.99
CA ILE A 181 8.00 19.64 7.84
C ILE A 181 7.59 20.16 9.22
N LYS A 182 6.60 21.07 9.32
CA LYS A 182 6.04 21.46 10.62
C LYS A 182 5.46 20.27 11.38
N SER A 183 4.80 19.34 10.70
CA SER A 183 4.23 18.14 11.31
C SER A 183 5.31 17.20 11.86
N VAL A 184 6.42 17.03 11.12
CA VAL A 184 7.63 16.32 11.60
C VAL A 184 8.24 17.06 12.80
N ALA A 185 8.37 18.38 12.70
CA ALA A 185 9.04 19.22 13.70
C ALA A 185 8.33 19.27 15.07
N ARG A 186 7.03 18.88 15.12
CA ARG A 186 6.29 18.71 16.37
C ARG A 186 6.88 17.65 17.28
N ARG A 187 7.59 16.66 16.72
CA ARG A 187 8.22 15.58 17.49
C ARG A 187 9.72 15.49 17.28
N VAL A 188 10.25 16.14 16.24
CA VAL A 188 11.70 16.16 15.94
C VAL A 188 12.22 17.59 16.02
N SER A 189 13.21 17.84 16.87
CA SER A 189 13.95 19.11 16.96
C SER A 189 15.34 19.04 16.32
N ASP A 190 15.78 17.86 15.89
CA ASP A 190 17.06 17.66 15.20
C ASP A 190 17.08 18.36 13.81
N GLY A 191 17.83 19.46 13.72
CA GLY A 191 17.92 20.26 12.51
C GLY A 191 18.60 19.56 11.33
N ALA A 192 19.50 18.59 11.58
CA ALA A 192 20.12 17.81 10.51
C ALA A 192 19.12 16.81 9.92
N MET A 193 18.32 16.15 10.77
CA MET A 193 17.22 15.30 10.34
C MET A 193 16.17 16.06 9.52
N LEU A 194 15.72 17.22 10.00
CA LEU A 194 14.72 18.04 9.29
C LEU A 194 15.25 18.51 7.93
N ARG A 195 16.53 18.88 7.85
CA ARG A 195 17.19 19.26 6.59
C ARG A 195 17.27 18.09 5.62
N LEU A 196 17.59 16.89 6.10
CA LEU A 196 17.66 15.68 5.27
C LEU A 196 16.28 15.35 4.66
N ILE A 197 15.21 15.39 5.47
CA ILE A 197 13.85 15.16 4.99
C ILE A 197 13.46 16.19 3.92
N ARG A 198 13.78 17.47 4.16
CA ARG A 198 13.55 18.54 3.18
C ARG A 198 14.26 18.26 1.85
N GLN A 199 15.53 17.86 1.90
CA GLN A 199 16.29 17.53 0.67
C GLN A 199 15.60 16.42 -0.14
N TRP A 200 15.01 15.41 0.51
CA TRP A 200 14.27 14.36 -0.20
C TRP A 200 12.95 14.84 -0.82
N LEU A 201 12.24 15.75 -0.17
CA LEU A 201 11.01 16.35 -0.71
C LEU A 201 11.30 17.22 -1.94
N GLU A 202 12.47 17.85 -1.97
CA GLU A 202 12.92 18.77 -3.02
C GLU A 202 13.79 18.08 -4.10
N MET A 203 13.88 16.74 -4.08
CA MET A 203 14.65 15.99 -5.09
C MET A 203 14.15 16.28 -6.51
N PRO A 204 15.06 16.53 -7.47
CA PRO A 204 14.67 16.66 -8.86
C PRO A 204 14.19 15.31 -9.41
N VAL A 205 13.32 15.35 -10.41
CA VAL A 205 12.83 14.18 -11.14
C VAL A 205 13.52 14.13 -12.50
N GLU A 206 14.08 12.98 -12.85
CA GLU A 206 14.65 12.72 -14.17
C GLU A 206 13.74 11.78 -14.97
N GLU A 207 13.33 12.25 -16.14
CA GLU A 207 12.52 11.53 -17.11
C GLU A 207 13.38 11.21 -18.33
N THR A 208 13.27 9.98 -18.85
CA THR A 208 13.93 9.57 -20.10
C THR A 208 12.85 9.35 -21.15
N ASP A 209 12.95 10.06 -22.28
CA ASP A 209 12.00 9.91 -23.39
C ASP A 209 12.28 8.63 -24.21
N GLU A 210 11.40 8.32 -25.17
CA GLU A 210 11.53 7.14 -26.04
C GLU A 210 12.79 7.17 -26.93
N ARG A 211 13.37 8.36 -27.13
CA ARG A 211 14.60 8.55 -27.91
C ARG A 211 15.86 8.50 -27.03
N GLY A 212 15.70 8.28 -25.72
CA GLY A 212 16.79 8.22 -24.75
C GLY A 212 17.22 9.57 -24.18
N ASN A 213 16.57 10.68 -24.53
CA ASN A 213 16.91 11.99 -24.00
C ASN A 213 16.46 12.11 -22.55
N LYS A 214 17.33 12.69 -21.71
CA LYS A 214 17.06 12.89 -20.29
C LYS A 214 16.60 14.32 -20.03
N ARG A 215 15.46 14.47 -19.38
CA ARG A 215 14.94 15.75 -18.89
C ARG A 215 14.88 15.74 -17.37
N ARG A 216 15.49 16.73 -16.73
CA ARG A 216 15.44 16.91 -15.28
C ARG A 216 14.49 18.06 -14.94
N THR A 217 13.63 17.86 -13.95
CA THR A 217 12.66 18.86 -13.49
C THR A 217 12.69 18.98 -11.97
N THR A 218 12.37 20.16 -11.45
CA THR A 218 12.35 20.48 -10.01
C THR A 218 10.95 20.78 -9.49
N VAL A 219 9.91 20.27 -10.17
CA VAL A 219 8.49 20.60 -9.92
C VAL A 219 8.11 20.55 -8.44
N ASN A 220 8.55 19.53 -7.71
CA ASN A 220 8.23 19.41 -6.29
C ASN A 220 8.84 20.55 -5.46
N LYS A 221 10.10 20.90 -5.74
CA LYS A 221 10.80 22.02 -5.10
C LYS A 221 10.14 23.35 -5.46
N ASP A 222 9.87 23.58 -6.75
CA ASP A 222 9.37 24.85 -7.27
C ASP A 222 7.92 25.12 -6.80
N SER A 223 7.09 24.08 -6.73
CA SER A 223 5.74 24.18 -6.17
C SER A 223 5.71 24.16 -4.63
N GLY A 224 6.77 23.68 -3.98
CA GLY A 224 6.80 23.40 -2.54
C GLY A 224 5.82 22.31 -2.12
N ARG A 225 5.54 21.35 -3.01
CA ARG A 225 4.51 20.30 -2.83
C ARG A 225 5.00 18.94 -3.34
N GLY A 226 4.38 17.91 -2.79
CA GLY A 226 4.57 16.53 -3.21
C GLY A 226 5.59 15.77 -2.37
N THR A 227 5.42 14.46 -2.31
CA THR A 227 6.43 13.54 -1.79
C THR A 227 6.71 12.47 -2.86
N PRO A 228 7.98 12.10 -3.12
CA PRO A 228 8.29 11.17 -4.20
C PRO A 228 7.57 9.82 -4.01
N GLN A 229 6.67 9.47 -4.92
CA GLN A 229 5.97 8.18 -4.87
C GLN A 229 6.94 7.04 -5.20
N GLY A 230 7.16 6.11 -4.28
CA GLY A 230 8.11 5.00 -4.46
C GLY A 230 9.36 5.09 -3.58
N SER A 231 9.57 6.23 -2.92
CA SER A 231 10.61 6.41 -1.92
C SER A 231 10.23 5.78 -0.56
N PRO A 232 11.14 5.05 0.12
CA PRO A 232 10.87 4.41 1.41
C PRO A 232 10.24 5.28 2.50
N ILE A 233 10.59 6.57 2.57
CA ILE A 233 10.10 7.46 3.63
C ILE A 233 8.71 8.06 3.35
N SER A 234 8.28 8.10 2.10
CA SER A 234 7.04 8.76 1.68
C SER A 234 5.77 8.23 2.36
N PRO A 235 5.60 6.91 2.59
CA PRO A 235 4.46 6.37 3.35
C PRO A 235 4.35 6.91 4.78
N LEU A 236 5.48 7.06 5.48
CA LEU A 236 5.53 7.62 6.83
C LEU A 236 5.12 9.10 6.83
N MET A 237 5.62 9.86 5.85
CA MET A 237 5.28 11.28 5.67
C MET A 237 3.80 11.48 5.34
N ALA A 238 3.25 10.64 4.46
CA ALA A 238 1.83 10.61 4.12
C ALA A 238 0.97 10.37 5.37
N ASN A 239 1.23 9.30 6.13
CA ASN A 239 0.49 9.03 7.35
C ASN A 239 0.55 10.17 8.37
N LEU A 240 1.74 10.74 8.57
CA LEU A 240 1.94 11.87 9.47
C LEU A 240 1.15 13.12 9.03
N TYR A 241 1.04 13.37 7.73
CA TYR A 241 0.25 14.47 7.22
C TYR A 241 -1.27 14.20 7.38
N MET A 242 -1.72 13.00 7.02
CA MET A 242 -3.13 12.59 7.15
C MET A 242 -3.60 12.60 8.61
N ARG A 243 -2.71 12.35 9.58
CA ARG A 243 -2.99 12.47 11.01
C ARG A 243 -3.64 13.81 11.38
N ARG A 244 -3.27 14.91 10.70
CA ARG A 244 -3.85 16.24 10.95
C ARG A 244 -5.36 16.27 10.70
N PHE A 245 -5.82 15.55 9.68
CA PHE A 245 -7.25 15.43 9.37
C PHE A 245 -7.99 14.71 10.50
N ILE A 246 -7.48 13.55 10.92
CA ILE A 246 -8.09 12.75 11.98
C ILE A 246 -8.14 13.50 13.31
N LEU A 247 -7.04 14.17 13.68
CA LEU A 247 -7.01 14.98 14.89
C LEU A 247 -7.92 16.20 14.80
N GLY A 248 -7.93 16.91 13.68
CA GLY A 248 -8.82 18.05 13.47
C GLY A 248 -10.30 17.64 13.56
N TRP A 249 -10.64 16.46 13.03
CA TRP A 249 -11.97 15.88 13.14
C TRP A 249 -12.39 15.66 14.60
N LYS A 250 -11.50 15.04 15.39
CA LYS A 250 -11.74 14.73 16.80
C LYS A 250 -11.77 15.97 17.68
N GLN A 251 -10.79 16.87 17.54
CA GLN A 251 -10.66 18.08 18.35
C GLN A 251 -11.83 19.05 18.16
N GLN A 252 -12.38 19.13 16.94
CA GLN A 252 -13.58 19.94 16.68
C GLN A 252 -14.88 19.25 17.10
N GLY A 253 -14.80 18.03 17.67
CA GLY A 253 -15.95 17.29 18.21
C GLY A 253 -16.86 16.66 17.16
N TRP A 254 -16.46 16.60 15.88
CA TRP A 254 -17.32 16.11 14.79
C TRP A 254 -17.66 14.63 14.93
N GLU A 255 -16.75 13.83 15.48
CA GLU A 255 -17.00 12.41 15.76
C GLU A 255 -18.21 12.22 16.67
N LYS A 256 -18.29 12.98 17.77
CA LYS A 256 -19.41 12.90 18.73
C LYS A 256 -20.67 13.56 18.18
N ARG A 257 -20.55 14.79 17.63
CA ARG A 257 -21.69 15.58 17.15
C ARG A 257 -22.44 14.92 16.00
N LEU A 258 -21.73 14.22 15.11
CA LEU A 258 -22.33 13.55 13.95
C LEU A 258 -22.50 12.04 14.15
N GLY A 259 -22.00 11.49 15.26
CA GLY A 259 -21.87 10.04 15.45
C GLY A 259 -21.14 9.42 14.26
N ALA A 260 -19.97 9.98 13.92
CA ALA A 260 -19.29 9.74 12.65
C ALA A 260 -17.83 9.33 12.84
N HIS A 261 -17.50 8.11 12.42
CA HIS A 261 -16.18 7.51 12.61
C HIS A 261 -15.43 7.40 11.28
N ILE A 262 -14.16 7.78 11.29
CA ILE A 262 -13.27 7.67 10.13
C ILE A 262 -12.58 6.30 10.14
N VAL A 263 -12.47 5.69 8.95
CA VAL A 263 -11.53 4.59 8.71
C VAL A 263 -10.64 5.00 7.54
N ASN A 264 -9.35 5.17 7.81
CA ASN A 264 -8.37 5.68 6.85
C ASN A 264 -7.31 4.63 6.49
N TYR A 265 -7.05 4.49 5.20
CA TYR A 265 -5.99 3.68 4.63
C TYR A 265 -5.24 4.51 3.58
N ALA A 266 -4.23 5.25 4.02
CA ALA A 266 -3.45 6.18 3.20
C ALA A 266 -4.34 7.29 2.61
N ASP A 267 -4.48 7.35 1.28
CA ASP A 267 -5.34 8.30 0.57
C ASP A 267 -6.81 7.87 0.47
N ASP A 268 -7.09 6.57 0.64
CA ASP A 268 -8.44 6.00 0.62
C ASP A 268 -9.04 6.01 2.04
N PHE A 269 -10.21 6.63 2.22
CA PHE A 269 -10.88 6.63 3.51
C PHE A 269 -12.40 6.73 3.40
N VAL A 270 -13.05 6.22 4.44
CA VAL A 270 -14.51 6.28 4.58
C VAL A 270 -14.90 6.93 5.91
N ILE A 271 -16.02 7.65 5.92
CA ILE A 271 -16.62 8.19 7.15
C ILE A 271 -17.99 7.55 7.36
N LEU A 272 -18.13 6.75 8.42
CA LEU A 272 -19.36 6.05 8.76
C LEU A 272 -20.14 6.80 9.82
N CYS A 273 -21.35 7.22 9.48
CA CYS A 273 -22.22 8.07 10.27
C CYS A 273 -23.48 7.31 10.71
N ARG A 274 -23.98 7.61 11.92
CA ARG A 274 -25.33 7.21 12.33
C ARG A 274 -26.41 8.05 11.65
N GLY A 275 -26.17 9.37 11.55
CA GLY A 275 -27.04 10.31 10.87
C GLY A 275 -26.67 10.53 9.39
N PRO A 276 -27.28 11.53 8.73
CA PRO A 276 -27.03 11.83 7.32
C PRO A 276 -25.55 12.10 7.03
N ALA A 277 -25.02 11.45 5.98
CA ALA A 277 -23.61 11.58 5.57
C ALA A 277 -23.24 12.98 5.02
N GLN A 278 -24.24 13.79 4.63
CA GLN A 278 -24.02 15.11 4.02
C GLN A 278 -23.26 16.06 4.96
N GLY A 279 -23.67 16.16 6.23
CA GLY A 279 -22.97 16.99 7.21
C GLY A 279 -21.53 16.54 7.43
N ALA A 280 -21.26 15.23 7.41
CA ALA A 280 -19.91 14.72 7.53
C ALA A 280 -19.05 15.03 6.30
N ARG A 281 -19.61 14.92 5.09
CA ARG A 281 -18.94 15.27 3.83
C ARG A 281 -18.51 16.74 3.81
N GLU A 282 -19.41 17.66 4.16
CA GLU A 282 -19.12 19.10 4.17
C GLU A 282 -18.01 19.46 5.17
N ARG A 283 -18.05 18.87 6.37
CA ARG A 283 -17.00 19.09 7.38
C ARG A 283 -15.67 18.51 6.94
N MET A 284 -15.68 17.33 6.32
CA MET A 284 -14.49 16.72 5.74
C MET A 284 -13.88 17.63 4.68
N GLN A 285 -14.68 18.13 3.72
CA GLN A 285 -14.20 19.03 2.67
C GLN A 285 -13.59 20.31 3.26
N LYS A 286 -14.22 20.92 4.28
CA LYS A 286 -13.69 22.10 4.98
C LYS A 286 -12.33 21.83 5.62
N ILE A 287 -12.18 20.71 6.32
CA ILE A 287 -10.89 20.36 6.96
C ILE A 287 -9.83 20.06 5.89
N MET A 288 -10.17 19.33 4.83
CA MET A 288 -9.24 19.06 3.72
C MET A 288 -8.76 20.36 3.05
N GLY A 289 -9.65 21.34 2.86
CA GLY A 289 -9.30 22.67 2.37
C GLY A 289 -8.27 23.38 3.25
N VAL A 290 -8.44 23.35 4.58
CA VAL A 290 -7.46 23.89 5.54
C VAL A 290 -6.11 23.16 5.44
N LEU A 291 -6.13 21.85 5.20
CA LEU A 291 -4.93 21.05 4.97
C LEU A 291 -4.34 21.24 3.57
N LYS A 292 -4.93 22.09 2.73
CA LYS A 292 -4.58 22.33 1.34
C LYS A 292 -4.62 21.04 0.50
N LEU A 293 -5.50 20.10 0.84
CA LEU A 293 -5.70 18.85 0.09
C LEU A 293 -6.98 18.95 -0.73
N THR A 294 -6.94 18.42 -1.96
CA THR A 294 -8.09 18.48 -2.87
C THR A 294 -8.85 17.15 -2.85
N VAL A 295 -10.14 17.23 -2.52
CA VAL A 295 -11.06 16.09 -2.60
C VAL A 295 -11.50 15.87 -4.05
N ASN A 296 -11.54 14.63 -4.48
CA ASN A 296 -12.06 14.28 -5.80
C ASN A 296 -13.58 14.19 -5.76
N GLU A 297 -14.26 15.29 -6.09
CA GLU A 297 -15.72 15.38 -5.99
C GLU A 297 -16.46 14.39 -6.90
N LYS A 298 -15.87 14.04 -8.05
CA LYS A 298 -16.45 13.06 -8.98
C LYS A 298 -16.42 11.64 -8.43
N LYS A 299 -15.41 11.33 -7.63
CA LYS A 299 -15.25 9.99 -7.01
C LYS A 299 -15.80 9.92 -5.60
N THR A 300 -15.91 11.04 -4.90
CA THR A 300 -16.43 11.11 -3.54
C THR A 300 -17.95 11.02 -3.55
N LYS A 301 -18.51 10.05 -2.84
CA LYS A 301 -19.94 9.76 -2.85
C LYS A 301 -20.47 9.58 -1.44
N THR A 302 -21.73 9.90 -1.24
CA THR A 302 -22.48 9.49 -0.05
C THR A 302 -23.30 8.27 -0.41
N CYS A 303 -23.35 7.28 0.47
CA CYS A 303 -24.23 6.12 0.31
C CYS A 303 -24.95 5.77 1.61
N ARG A 304 -26.08 5.09 1.49
CA ARG A 304 -26.89 4.59 2.62
C ARG A 304 -27.12 3.08 2.50
N LEU A 305 -26.73 2.36 3.54
CA LEU A 305 -26.97 0.92 3.67
C LEU A 305 -28.31 0.65 4.38
N PRO A 306 -29.06 -0.39 4.00
CA PRO A 306 -28.74 -1.46 3.04
C PRO A 306 -29.13 -1.19 1.57
N GLU A 307 -29.71 -0.04 1.24
CA GLU A 307 -30.27 0.26 -0.09
C GLU A 307 -29.18 0.33 -1.17
N GLU A 308 -28.02 0.86 -0.80
CA GLU A 308 -26.86 1.03 -1.67
C GLU A 308 -25.69 0.14 -1.24
N SER A 309 -24.56 0.28 -1.93
CA SER A 309 -23.29 -0.33 -1.55
C SER A 309 -22.14 0.57 -1.94
N PHE A 310 -21.00 0.43 -1.28
CA PHE A 310 -19.77 1.15 -1.63
C PHE A 310 -18.59 0.20 -1.72
N ASP A 311 -17.56 0.63 -2.45
CA ASP A 311 -16.31 -0.10 -2.57
C ASP A 311 -15.27 0.52 -1.63
N PHE A 312 -14.60 -0.30 -0.82
CA PHE A 312 -13.47 0.14 0.00
C PHE A 312 -12.40 -0.94 0.01
N LEU A 313 -11.14 -0.57 -0.26
CA LEU A 313 -10.00 -1.50 -0.28
C LEU A 313 -10.21 -2.76 -1.13
N GLY A 314 -10.92 -2.62 -2.24
CA GLY A 314 -11.19 -3.74 -3.17
C GLY A 314 -12.35 -4.66 -2.76
N TYR A 315 -13.05 -4.36 -1.67
CA TYR A 315 -14.27 -5.03 -1.26
C TYR A 315 -15.49 -4.14 -1.53
N THR A 316 -16.57 -4.73 -2.01
CA THR A 316 -17.90 -4.12 -2.01
C THR A 316 -18.57 -4.44 -0.68
N ILE A 317 -19.04 -3.41 0.02
CA ILE A 317 -19.71 -3.51 1.32
C ILE A 317 -21.18 -3.14 1.15
N GLY A 318 -22.08 -4.04 1.54
CA GLY A 318 -23.51 -3.84 1.39
C GLY A 318 -24.32 -5.11 1.61
N ARG A 319 -25.50 -5.17 0.99
CA ARG A 319 -26.46 -6.27 1.15
C ARG A 319 -25.89 -7.60 0.63
N CYS A 320 -25.90 -8.61 1.49
CA CYS A 320 -25.52 -9.99 1.21
C CYS A 320 -26.64 -10.95 1.62
N TYR A 321 -26.58 -12.18 1.12
CA TYR A 321 -27.57 -13.22 1.38
C TYR A 321 -26.88 -14.47 1.90
N SER A 322 -27.37 -15.00 3.01
CA SER A 322 -26.88 -16.27 3.56
C SER A 322 -27.27 -17.41 2.61
N THR A 323 -26.30 -18.21 2.19
CA THR A 323 -26.55 -19.38 1.33
C THR A 323 -27.28 -20.50 2.08
N ARG A 324 -27.19 -20.53 3.42
CA ARG A 324 -27.82 -21.55 4.26
C ARG A 324 -29.26 -21.19 4.65
N THR A 325 -29.50 -19.93 5.01
CA THR A 325 -30.80 -19.51 5.58
C THR A 325 -31.60 -18.59 4.66
N GLY A 326 -31.03 -18.13 3.54
CA GLY A 326 -31.62 -17.11 2.68
C GLY A 326 -31.71 -15.70 3.30
N ARG A 327 -31.35 -15.55 4.59
CA ARG A 327 -31.47 -14.29 5.32
C ARG A 327 -30.56 -13.21 4.76
N VAL A 328 -31.09 -12.00 4.76
CA VAL A 328 -30.39 -10.78 4.35
C VAL A 328 -29.52 -10.29 5.50
N TYR A 329 -28.28 -9.92 5.20
CA TYR A 329 -27.39 -9.27 6.16
C TYR A 329 -26.45 -8.29 5.45
N LEU A 330 -25.78 -7.41 6.23
CA LEU A 330 -24.75 -6.53 5.70
C LEU A 330 -23.40 -7.23 5.79
N GLY A 331 -22.75 -7.38 4.64
CA GLY A 331 -21.50 -8.12 4.51
C GLY A 331 -20.53 -7.43 3.57
N THR A 332 -19.36 -8.05 3.42
CA THR A 332 -18.30 -7.62 2.53
C THR A 332 -18.04 -8.70 1.50
N ARG A 333 -17.87 -8.34 0.23
CA ARG A 333 -17.55 -9.29 -0.83
C ARG A 333 -16.48 -8.70 -1.75
N PRO A 334 -15.67 -9.51 -2.43
CA PRO A 334 -14.71 -8.99 -3.41
C PRO A 334 -15.42 -8.14 -4.46
N ALA A 335 -14.89 -6.95 -4.75
CA ALA A 335 -15.48 -6.06 -5.75
C ALA A 335 -15.38 -6.69 -7.14
N LYS A 336 -16.42 -6.50 -7.99
CA LYS A 336 -16.48 -7.11 -9.33
C LYS A 336 -15.23 -6.79 -10.17
N LYS A 337 -14.75 -5.53 -10.10
CA LYS A 337 -13.52 -5.08 -10.78
C LYS A 337 -12.27 -5.89 -10.39
N ARG A 338 -12.20 -6.39 -9.16
CA ARG A 338 -11.07 -7.22 -8.67
C ARG A 338 -11.17 -8.66 -9.13
N ILE A 339 -12.38 -9.17 -9.32
CA ILE A 339 -12.63 -10.50 -9.90
C ILE A 339 -12.25 -10.48 -11.39
N VAL A 340 -12.71 -9.47 -12.13
CA VAL A 340 -12.36 -9.31 -13.55
C VAL A 340 -10.85 -9.21 -13.74
N ARG A 341 -10.18 -8.40 -12.92
CA ARG A 341 -8.73 -8.22 -12.99
C ARG A 341 -7.95 -9.52 -12.79
N ILE A 342 -8.31 -10.36 -11.82
CA ILE A 342 -7.59 -11.65 -11.66
C ILE A 342 -7.85 -12.58 -12.85
N CYS A 343 -9.05 -12.56 -13.42
CA CYS A 343 -9.35 -13.30 -14.65
C CYS A 343 -8.53 -12.78 -15.84
N GLU A 344 -8.31 -11.47 -15.96
CA GLU A 344 -7.43 -10.87 -16.96
C GLU A 344 -5.97 -11.29 -16.76
N GLU A 345 -5.48 -11.25 -15.52
CA GLU A 345 -4.11 -11.70 -15.17
C GLU A 345 -3.89 -13.19 -15.47
N VAL A 346 -4.90 -14.03 -15.27
CA VAL A 346 -4.90 -15.44 -15.69
C VAL A 346 -4.90 -15.56 -17.22
N SER A 347 -5.75 -14.80 -17.91
CA SER A 347 -5.80 -14.80 -19.38
C SER A 347 -4.48 -14.37 -20.01
N GLU A 348 -3.79 -13.41 -19.39
CA GLU A 348 -2.47 -12.92 -19.76
C GLU A 348 -1.41 -14.02 -19.63
N ALA A 349 -1.37 -14.69 -18.48
CA ALA A 349 -0.42 -15.77 -18.23
C ALA A 349 -0.61 -16.92 -19.23
N THR A 350 -1.85 -17.25 -19.58
CA THR A 350 -2.18 -18.35 -20.50
C THR A 350 -2.32 -17.90 -21.98
N ARG A 351 -1.57 -16.88 -22.42
CA ARG A 351 -1.59 -16.43 -23.83
C ARG A 351 -0.94 -17.45 -24.76
N ARG A 352 -1.21 -17.36 -26.07
CA ARG A 352 -0.60 -18.26 -27.07
C ARG A 352 0.93 -18.12 -27.14
N SER A 353 1.47 -16.96 -26.79
CA SER A 353 2.91 -16.72 -26.72
C SER A 353 3.60 -17.54 -25.63
N THR A 354 2.88 -18.02 -24.62
CA THR A 354 3.45 -18.80 -23.50
C THR A 354 3.34 -20.30 -23.70
N LEU A 355 2.89 -20.79 -24.87
CA LEU A 355 2.72 -22.23 -25.14
C LEU A 355 4.02 -23.04 -25.05
N GLY A 356 5.18 -22.40 -25.25
CA GLY A 356 6.49 -23.05 -25.10
C GLY A 356 6.89 -23.34 -23.64
N GLN A 357 6.21 -22.75 -22.66
CA GLN A 357 6.52 -22.95 -21.23
C GLN A 357 6.15 -24.37 -20.78
N LYS A 358 6.88 -24.92 -19.80
CA LYS A 358 6.53 -26.21 -19.19
C LYS A 358 5.19 -26.12 -18.46
N THR A 359 4.43 -27.22 -18.46
CA THR A 359 3.06 -27.23 -17.92
C THR A 359 3.08 -27.01 -16.41
N GLU A 360 4.07 -27.58 -15.74
CA GLU A 360 4.31 -27.46 -14.30
C GLU A 360 4.62 -26.01 -13.92
N GLU A 361 5.46 -25.33 -14.70
CA GLU A 361 5.81 -23.92 -14.47
C GLU A 361 4.59 -23.00 -14.63
N MET A 362 3.77 -23.24 -15.66
CA MET A 362 2.51 -22.52 -15.87
C MET A 362 1.57 -22.69 -14.68
N VAL A 363 1.41 -23.92 -14.19
CA VAL A 363 0.52 -24.21 -13.05
C VAL A 363 1.06 -23.60 -11.76
N VAL A 364 2.37 -23.63 -11.53
CA VAL A 364 3.02 -22.94 -10.40
C VAL A 364 2.76 -21.44 -10.45
N GLU A 365 2.87 -20.81 -11.63
CA GLU A 365 2.57 -19.39 -11.82
C GLU A 365 1.10 -19.08 -11.49
N LEU A 366 0.16 -19.84 -12.06
CA LEU A 366 -1.28 -19.68 -11.80
C LEU A 366 -1.59 -19.85 -10.32
N ASN A 367 -1.06 -20.91 -9.70
CA ASN A 367 -1.23 -21.19 -8.27
C ASN A 367 -0.71 -20.05 -7.39
N ARG A 368 0.41 -19.42 -7.75
CA ARG A 368 0.94 -18.26 -7.01
C ARG A 368 -0.02 -17.06 -7.08
N LYS A 369 -0.58 -16.76 -8.26
CA LYS A 369 -1.56 -15.68 -8.44
C LYS A 369 -2.84 -15.95 -7.66
N LEU A 370 -3.39 -17.17 -7.80
CA LEU A 370 -4.62 -17.59 -7.13
C LEU A 370 -4.49 -17.59 -5.60
N ARG A 371 -3.41 -18.15 -5.04
CA ARG A 371 -3.15 -18.11 -3.59
C ARG A 371 -3.05 -16.69 -3.07
N GLY A 372 -2.29 -15.84 -3.76
CA GLY A 372 -2.15 -14.43 -3.37
C GLY A 372 -3.49 -13.69 -3.36
N TRP A 373 -4.30 -13.90 -4.41
CA TRP A 373 -5.62 -13.33 -4.51
C TRP A 373 -6.56 -13.84 -3.41
N ALA A 374 -6.60 -15.15 -3.15
CA ALA A 374 -7.46 -15.74 -2.12
C ALA A 374 -7.06 -15.33 -0.70
N ASN A 375 -5.75 -15.24 -0.41
CA ASN A 375 -5.25 -14.76 0.88
C ASN A 375 -5.74 -13.34 1.19
N TYR A 376 -5.80 -12.48 0.17
CA TYR A 376 -6.34 -11.14 0.34
C TYR A 376 -7.87 -11.08 0.30
N PHE A 377 -8.51 -11.79 -0.63
CA PHE A 377 -9.96 -11.80 -0.83
C PHE A 377 -10.61 -12.95 -0.07
N CYS A 378 -10.51 -12.91 1.25
CA CYS A 378 -11.02 -13.97 2.15
C CYS A 378 -12.09 -13.49 3.14
N LEU A 379 -12.52 -12.22 3.10
CA LEU A 379 -13.55 -11.70 4.02
C LEU A 379 -14.96 -11.81 3.42
N GLY A 380 -15.90 -12.32 4.22
CA GLY A 380 -17.34 -12.40 3.89
C GLY A 380 -17.66 -13.45 2.82
N PRO A 381 -18.84 -13.41 2.16
CA PRO A 381 -19.26 -14.45 1.21
C PRO A 381 -18.43 -14.42 -0.08
N VAL A 382 -17.31 -15.15 -0.10
CA VAL A 382 -16.40 -15.22 -1.26
C VAL A 382 -16.72 -16.33 -2.25
N SER A 383 -17.57 -17.31 -1.89
CA SER A 383 -17.76 -18.53 -2.68
C SER A 383 -18.14 -18.25 -4.14
N LYS A 384 -19.08 -17.33 -4.40
CA LYS A 384 -19.47 -16.95 -5.79
C LYS A 384 -18.30 -16.38 -6.58
N ALA A 385 -17.48 -15.53 -5.95
CA ALA A 385 -16.30 -14.96 -6.58
C ALA A 385 -15.26 -16.04 -6.87
N TYR A 386 -15.05 -16.97 -5.93
CA TYR A 386 -14.09 -18.06 -6.08
C TYR A 386 -14.51 -19.00 -7.22
N ARG A 387 -15.79 -19.38 -7.34
CA ARG A 387 -16.24 -20.23 -8.47
C ARG A 387 -16.04 -19.55 -9.82
N ALA A 388 -16.28 -18.24 -9.89
CA ALA A 388 -16.07 -17.48 -11.12
C ALA A 388 -14.59 -17.52 -11.54
N VAL A 389 -13.67 -17.33 -10.60
CA VAL A 389 -12.21 -17.39 -10.85
C VAL A 389 -11.76 -18.81 -11.17
N ASP A 390 -12.20 -19.82 -10.42
CA ASP A 390 -11.88 -21.23 -10.66
C ASP A 390 -12.37 -21.68 -12.04
N SER A 391 -13.59 -21.29 -12.43
CA SER A 391 -14.17 -21.65 -13.74
C SER A 391 -13.43 -21.00 -14.89
N HIS A 392 -13.10 -19.70 -14.77
CA HIS A 392 -12.29 -19.00 -15.76
C HIS A 392 -10.89 -19.61 -15.87
N THR A 393 -10.25 -19.92 -14.75
CA THR A 393 -8.90 -20.51 -14.72
C THR A 393 -8.87 -21.88 -15.38
N ARG A 394 -9.81 -22.76 -15.03
CA ARG A 394 -9.93 -24.09 -15.68
C ARG A 394 -10.11 -23.94 -17.19
N TYR A 395 -11.02 -23.08 -17.61
CA TYR A 395 -11.26 -22.83 -19.03
C TYR A 395 -9.99 -22.35 -19.75
N ARG A 396 -9.29 -21.37 -19.18
CA ARG A 396 -8.06 -20.81 -19.76
C ARG A 396 -6.91 -21.80 -19.80
N LEU A 397 -6.71 -22.58 -18.74
CA LEU A 397 -5.66 -23.60 -18.68
C LEU A 397 -5.92 -24.72 -19.69
N ARG A 398 -7.18 -25.17 -19.87
CA ARG A 398 -7.54 -26.14 -20.92
C ARG A 398 -7.20 -25.63 -22.30
N GLN A 399 -7.60 -24.40 -22.61
CA GLN A 399 -7.31 -23.79 -23.91
C GLN A 399 -5.80 -23.70 -24.17
N TRP A 400 -5.02 -23.41 -23.13
CA TRP A 400 -3.57 -23.38 -23.22
C TRP A 400 -2.97 -24.79 -23.43
N LEU A 401 -3.44 -25.80 -22.69
CA LEU A 401 -3.02 -27.21 -22.87
C LEU A 401 -3.35 -27.73 -24.26
N CYS A 402 -4.56 -27.48 -24.76
CA CYS A 402 -4.95 -27.86 -26.11
C CYS A 402 -4.08 -27.18 -27.17
N GLY A 403 -3.82 -25.87 -27.01
CA GLY A 403 -2.91 -25.16 -27.90
C GLY A 403 -1.49 -25.71 -27.87
N LYS A 404 -1.01 -26.13 -26.71
CA LYS A 404 0.35 -26.67 -26.51
C LYS A 404 0.51 -28.06 -27.11
N HIS A 405 -0.47 -28.93 -26.87
CA HIS A 405 -0.44 -30.33 -27.32
C HIS A 405 -1.14 -30.55 -28.67
N LYS A 406 -1.56 -29.46 -29.35
CA LYS A 406 -2.28 -29.48 -30.63
C LYS A 406 -3.54 -30.34 -30.61
N ALA A 407 -4.23 -30.35 -29.48
CA ALA A 407 -5.49 -31.05 -29.33
C ALA A 407 -6.67 -30.25 -29.89
N ALA A 408 -7.67 -30.95 -30.40
CA ALA A 408 -8.88 -30.35 -30.97
C ALA A 408 -9.95 -30.09 -29.90
N GLY A 409 -10.73 -29.02 -30.09
CA GLY A 409 -11.91 -28.72 -29.26
C GLY A 409 -11.62 -28.00 -27.94
N ALA A 410 -12.56 -28.10 -26.99
CA ALA A 410 -12.54 -27.32 -25.75
C ALA A 410 -11.64 -27.91 -24.65
N GLY A 411 -11.08 -29.10 -24.86
CA GLY A 411 -10.19 -29.79 -23.91
C GLY A 411 -10.88 -30.35 -22.66
N THR A 412 -12.20 -30.32 -22.58
CA THR A 412 -12.96 -30.82 -21.41
C THR A 412 -12.91 -32.35 -21.27
N GLY A 413 -12.84 -33.08 -22.39
CA GLY A 413 -12.68 -34.53 -22.39
C GLY A 413 -11.24 -34.97 -22.15
N GLU A 414 -10.27 -34.35 -22.82
CA GLU A 414 -8.85 -34.70 -22.69
C GLU A 414 -8.20 -34.22 -21.39
N TYR A 415 -8.64 -33.06 -20.89
CA TYR A 415 -8.15 -32.45 -19.65
C TYR A 415 -9.32 -32.20 -18.69
N PRO A 416 -9.87 -33.27 -18.08
CA PRO A 416 -10.97 -33.17 -17.13
C PRO A 416 -10.54 -32.44 -15.85
N ASP A 417 -11.50 -32.06 -15.01
CA ASP A 417 -11.23 -31.29 -13.78
C ASP A 417 -10.26 -32.05 -12.86
N GLU A 418 -10.42 -33.36 -12.75
CA GLU A 418 -9.57 -34.26 -11.96
C GLU A 418 -8.11 -34.16 -12.44
N TYR A 419 -7.88 -34.12 -13.76
CA TYR A 419 -6.54 -33.97 -14.32
C TYR A 419 -5.89 -32.64 -13.91
N LEU A 420 -6.65 -31.53 -13.99
CA LEU A 420 -6.12 -30.21 -13.64
C LEU A 420 -5.81 -30.10 -12.14
N TYR A 421 -6.68 -30.60 -11.28
CA TYR A 421 -6.55 -30.44 -9.84
C TYR A 421 -5.66 -31.49 -9.20
N GLU A 422 -5.79 -32.76 -9.57
CA GLU A 422 -5.12 -33.88 -8.90
C GLU A 422 -3.78 -34.19 -9.54
N LYS A 423 -3.70 -34.18 -10.88
CA LYS A 423 -2.45 -34.49 -11.59
C LYS A 423 -1.54 -33.27 -11.74
N LEU A 424 -2.07 -32.14 -12.20
CA LEU A 424 -1.28 -30.92 -12.37
C LEU A 424 -1.11 -30.12 -11.06
N GLY A 425 -1.92 -30.41 -10.03
CA GLY A 425 -1.86 -29.70 -8.76
C GLY A 425 -2.37 -28.26 -8.83
N LEU A 426 -3.27 -27.95 -9.76
CA LEU A 426 -3.96 -26.65 -9.77
C LEU A 426 -4.73 -26.48 -8.46
N ILE A 427 -4.76 -25.28 -7.92
CA ILE A 427 -5.51 -24.99 -6.71
C ILE A 427 -6.97 -24.73 -7.04
N ARG A 428 -7.84 -25.29 -6.22
CA ARG A 428 -9.27 -25.00 -6.23
C ARG A 428 -9.59 -24.02 -5.11
N LEU A 429 -9.89 -22.77 -5.47
CA LEU A 429 -10.19 -21.72 -4.50
C LEU A 429 -11.41 -22.08 -3.65
N GLU A 430 -12.43 -22.71 -4.23
CA GLU A 430 -13.61 -23.16 -3.49
C GLU A 430 -13.26 -24.03 -2.27
N LYS A 431 -12.26 -24.93 -2.38
CA LYS A 431 -11.82 -25.78 -1.27
C LYS A 431 -11.11 -24.98 -0.16
N LEU A 432 -10.48 -23.86 -0.51
CA LEU A 432 -9.85 -22.97 0.48
C LEU A 432 -10.90 -22.28 1.38
N THR A 433 -12.14 -22.10 0.89
CA THR A 433 -13.19 -21.48 1.70
C THR A 433 -13.56 -22.29 2.94
N ALA A 434 -13.46 -23.63 2.88
CA ALA A 434 -13.78 -24.53 4.01
C ALA A 434 -12.87 -24.31 5.23
N ASN A 435 -11.67 -23.77 5.01
CA ASN A 435 -10.69 -23.50 6.05
C ASN A 435 -10.76 -22.07 6.60
N LEU A 436 -11.68 -21.24 6.12
CA LEU A 436 -11.81 -19.86 6.59
C LEU A 436 -12.56 -19.80 7.94
N PRO A 437 -12.14 -18.92 8.87
CA PRO A 437 -12.72 -18.85 10.22
C PRO A 437 -14.24 -18.63 10.25
N TRP A 438 -14.79 -17.92 9.26
CA TRP A 438 -16.22 -17.64 9.16
C TRP A 438 -17.03 -18.71 8.41
N ALA A 439 -16.36 -19.72 7.83
CA ALA A 439 -17.03 -20.85 7.17
C ALA A 439 -17.44 -21.95 8.16
N LYS A 440 -16.93 -21.90 9.41
CA LYS A 440 -17.25 -22.85 10.49
C LYS A 440 -18.35 -22.37 11.46
N THR A 441 -19.05 -21.30 11.10
CA THR A 441 -20.21 -20.72 11.80
C THR A 441 -21.37 -20.63 10.82
#